data_AF-A0A957CZ83-F1
#
_entry.id   AF-A0A957CZ83-F1
#
_cell.length_a   1.000
_cell.length_b   1.000
_cell.length_c   1.000
_cell.angle_alpha   90.00
_cell.angle_beta   90.00
_cell.angle_gamma   90.00
#
_symmetry.space_group_name_H-M   'P 1'
#
loop_
_entity.id
_entity.type
_entity.pdbx_description
1 polymer ?
#
loop_
_entity_poly.entity_id
_entity_poly.type
_entity_poly.pdbx_seq_one_letter_code
_entity_poly.pdbx_strand_id
1 'polypeptide(L)'
;LYWAREMQIHVEDRYRDVFRFIKLFGLMHTIAPAATGYDITLHGPISPFVSSTIRYGLQFAKFLPALLLCDTWRMEAQVRPPGERQFLRYLLDDQTTLHSHFKSSGGFASLLEESFAAEFEAKYNRANRVWELAYEDEIIPLGDTVMIPDFSFTHRKNGRRALLEIVGFWHPNYLRRKLQKVQQADRSDLILLVYESANLAEGAFEAASAGTVITFKSKPVLKDVIAAIEQCAA
;
A
#
# COMPACT_ATOMS: atom_id res chain seq x y z
N LEU A 1 -3.04 21.52 -1.25
CA LEU A 1 -3.09 20.11 -0.75
C LEU A 1 -2.45 19.89 0.62
N TYR A 2 -1.40 20.64 0.99
CA TYR A 2 -0.79 20.53 2.32
C TYR A 2 -1.76 20.75 3.50
N TRP A 3 -2.80 21.57 3.31
CA TRP A 3 -3.89 21.80 4.28
C TRP A 3 -5.18 21.08 3.89
N ALA A 4 -5.08 19.88 3.30
CA ALA A 4 -6.25 19.07 2.95
C ALA A 4 -6.78 18.33 4.19
N ARG A 5 -8.10 18.28 4.34
CA ARG A 5 -8.76 17.37 5.29
C ARG A 5 -8.95 15.99 4.68
N GLU A 6 -9.33 15.95 3.42
CA GLU A 6 -9.64 14.73 2.69
C GLU A 6 -9.50 15.00 1.18
N MET A 7 -9.16 13.97 0.42
CA MET A 7 -9.19 13.96 -1.04
C MET A 7 -9.94 12.72 -1.50
N GLN A 8 -10.99 12.92 -2.28
CA GLN A 8 -11.71 11.89 -3.00
C GLN A 8 -11.13 11.81 -4.42
N ILE A 9 -10.88 10.61 -4.92
CA ILE A 9 -10.24 10.37 -6.21
C ILE A 9 -11.02 9.26 -6.89
N HIS A 10 -11.23 9.39 -8.19
CA HIS A 10 -11.69 8.32 -9.05
C HIS A 10 -10.65 8.08 -10.14
N VAL A 11 -10.27 6.82 -10.38
CA VAL A 11 -9.29 6.42 -11.39
C VAL A 11 -9.79 5.19 -12.14
N GLU A 12 -9.76 5.21 -13.47
CA GLU A 12 -10.25 4.08 -14.29
C GLU A 12 -9.10 3.19 -14.79
N ASP A 13 -7.98 3.80 -15.16
CA ASP A 13 -6.80 3.15 -15.69
C ASP A 13 -5.60 3.34 -14.76
N ARG A 14 -4.55 2.53 -14.95
CA ARG A 14 -3.27 2.65 -14.23
C ARG A 14 -3.39 2.77 -12.71
N TYR A 15 -4.50 2.32 -12.13
CA TYR A 15 -4.79 2.41 -10.69
C TYR A 15 -3.73 1.69 -9.83
N ARG A 16 -3.03 0.69 -10.40
CA ARG A 16 -1.87 0.06 -9.76
C ARG A 16 -0.72 1.04 -9.50
N ASP A 17 -0.41 1.93 -10.46
CA ASP A 17 0.58 3.00 -10.24
C ASP A 17 0.12 3.91 -9.09
N VAL A 18 -1.17 4.26 -9.07
CA VAL A 18 -1.76 5.13 -8.03
C VAL A 18 -1.69 4.49 -6.64
N PHE A 19 -2.09 3.22 -6.51
CA PHE A 19 -2.02 2.46 -5.24
C PHE A 19 -0.58 2.38 -4.72
N ARG A 20 0.37 2.16 -5.62
CA ARG A 20 1.79 2.13 -5.27
C ARG A 20 2.26 3.46 -4.71
N PHE A 21 1.93 4.58 -5.36
CA PHE A 21 2.30 5.90 -4.86
C PHE A 21 1.61 6.23 -3.53
N ILE A 22 0.37 5.78 -3.32
CA ILE A 22 -0.32 5.88 -2.02
C ILE A 22 0.49 5.17 -0.93
N LYS A 23 0.94 3.94 -1.18
CA LYS A 23 1.78 3.16 -0.26
C LYS A 23 3.16 3.80 -0.04
N LEU A 24 3.86 4.18 -1.12
CA LEU A 24 5.18 4.83 -1.09
C LEU A 24 5.16 6.10 -0.23
N PHE A 25 4.11 6.91 -0.36
CA PHE A 25 3.95 8.13 0.42
C PHE A 25 3.32 7.90 1.79
N GLY A 26 2.97 6.65 2.14
CA GLY A 26 2.42 6.30 3.44
C GLY A 26 1.06 6.90 3.72
N LEU A 27 0.26 7.12 2.69
CA LEU A 27 -0.98 7.85 2.81
C LEU A 27 -2.08 6.97 3.38
N MET A 28 -2.83 7.52 4.32
CA MET A 28 -3.99 6.86 4.90
C MET A 28 -5.13 6.89 3.90
N HIS A 29 -5.63 5.71 3.55
CA HIS A 29 -6.55 5.56 2.43
C HIS A 29 -7.63 4.51 2.67
N THR A 30 -8.77 4.74 2.02
CA THR A 30 -9.79 3.75 1.70
C THR A 30 -9.85 3.63 0.19
N ILE A 31 -9.93 2.42 -0.33
CA ILE A 31 -10.06 2.15 -1.76
C ILE A 31 -11.25 1.20 -1.90
N ALA A 32 -12.20 1.54 -2.77
CA ALA A 32 -13.38 0.75 -3.06
C ALA A 32 -13.51 0.55 -4.59
N PRO A 33 -13.97 -0.63 -5.05
CA PRO A 33 -14.25 -0.83 -6.46
C PRO A 33 -15.41 0.07 -6.90
N ALA A 34 -15.31 0.64 -8.10
CA ALA A 34 -16.37 1.41 -8.74
C ALA A 34 -16.91 0.69 -9.98
N ALA A 35 -17.90 1.27 -10.66
CA ALA A 35 -18.43 0.72 -11.92
C ALA A 35 -17.32 0.58 -12.99
N THR A 36 -16.42 1.56 -13.02
CA THR A 36 -15.18 1.57 -13.78
C THR A 36 -14.04 1.92 -12.82
N GLY A 37 -12.99 1.11 -12.77
CA GLY A 37 -11.83 1.34 -11.89
C GLY A 37 -12.16 1.40 -10.39
N TYR A 38 -11.64 2.43 -9.71
CA TYR A 38 -11.67 2.53 -8.25
C TYR A 38 -11.93 3.95 -7.74
N ASP A 39 -12.72 4.02 -6.67
CA ASP A 39 -12.87 5.20 -5.83
C ASP A 39 -11.91 5.12 -4.65
N ILE A 40 -11.16 6.19 -4.42
CA ILE A 40 -10.11 6.28 -3.41
C ILE A 40 -10.37 7.50 -2.53
N THR A 41 -10.44 7.29 -1.23
CA THR A 41 -10.43 8.37 -0.24
C THR A 41 -9.05 8.43 0.41
N LEU A 42 -8.35 9.57 0.31
CA LEU A 42 -7.13 9.84 1.06
C LEU A 42 -7.42 10.80 2.22
N HIS A 43 -7.07 10.40 3.44
CA HIS A 43 -7.18 11.27 4.60
C HIS A 43 -6.05 12.29 4.60
N GLY A 44 -6.42 13.57 4.61
CA GLY A 44 -5.48 14.67 4.49
C GLY A 44 -4.77 15.05 5.79
N PRO A 45 -3.78 15.95 5.71
CA PRO A 45 -2.91 16.30 6.85
C PRO A 45 -3.62 17.01 8.00
N ILE A 46 -4.76 17.67 7.76
CA ILE A 46 -5.58 18.28 8.80
C ILE A 46 -6.81 17.42 9.16
N SER A 47 -6.82 16.15 8.76
CA SER A 47 -7.81 15.19 9.24
C SER A 47 -7.61 14.89 10.72
N PRO A 48 -8.67 14.55 11.47
CA PRO A 48 -8.56 14.20 12.90
C PRO A 48 -7.73 12.93 13.15
N PHE A 49 -7.42 12.16 12.11
CA PHE A 49 -6.66 10.91 12.21
C PHE A 49 -5.14 11.10 12.06
N VAL A 50 -4.67 12.30 11.65
CA VAL A 50 -3.24 12.62 11.48
C VAL A 50 -2.74 13.48 12.63
N SER A 51 -1.76 12.98 13.38
CA SER A 51 -1.08 13.72 14.46
C SER A 51 0.23 14.40 14.04
N SER A 52 0.86 13.98 12.93
CA SER A 52 2.11 14.57 12.40
C SER A 52 1.86 15.34 11.10
N THR A 53 1.23 16.51 11.23
CA THR A 53 0.64 17.26 10.11
C THR A 53 1.67 17.75 9.08
N ILE A 54 2.88 18.14 9.51
CA ILE A 54 3.87 18.76 8.60
C ILE A 54 4.52 17.73 7.67
N ARG A 55 5.05 16.63 8.23
CA ARG A 55 5.76 15.60 7.44
C ARG A 55 4.78 14.83 6.56
N TYR A 56 3.64 14.43 7.13
CA TYR A 56 2.57 13.78 6.38
C TYR A 56 2.02 14.70 5.29
N GLY A 57 1.86 16.00 5.57
CA GLY A 57 1.40 16.97 4.57
C GLY A 57 2.32 17.15 3.38
N LEU A 58 3.63 17.05 3.58
CA LEU A 58 4.57 17.02 2.46
C LEU A 58 4.40 15.76 1.61
N GLN A 59 4.25 14.58 2.21
CA GLN A 59 4.04 13.32 1.47
C GLN A 59 2.69 13.34 0.72
N PHE A 60 1.64 13.83 1.37
CA PHE A 60 0.32 13.98 0.77
C PHE A 60 0.35 14.91 -0.46
N ALA A 61 1.08 16.02 -0.38
CA ALA A 61 1.23 16.91 -1.53
C ALA A 61 2.08 16.30 -2.66
N LYS A 62 3.10 15.50 -2.31
CA LYS A 62 3.96 14.80 -3.29
C LYS A 62 3.22 13.72 -4.09
N PHE A 63 2.08 13.24 -3.62
CA PHE A 63 1.30 12.21 -4.30
C PHE A 63 0.62 12.71 -5.59
N LEU A 64 0.20 13.98 -5.67
CA LEU A 64 -0.60 14.50 -6.78
C LEU A 64 -0.09 14.12 -8.19
N PRO A 65 1.22 14.18 -8.51
CA PRO A 65 1.71 13.80 -9.83
C PRO A 65 1.47 12.34 -10.21
N ALA A 66 1.16 11.45 -9.25
CA ALA A 66 0.81 10.07 -9.54
C ALA A 66 -0.52 9.95 -10.30
N LEU A 67 -1.49 10.83 -10.02
CA LEU A 67 -2.76 10.87 -10.75
C LEU A 67 -2.56 11.26 -12.21
N LEU A 68 -1.58 12.11 -12.48
CA LEU A 68 -1.22 12.56 -13.83
C LEU A 68 -0.57 11.45 -14.69
N LEU A 69 -0.42 10.24 -14.16
CA LEU A 69 -0.02 9.05 -14.94
C LEU A 69 -1.22 8.35 -15.57
N CYS A 70 -2.43 8.55 -15.03
CA CYS A 70 -3.67 7.98 -15.53
C CYS A 70 -4.21 8.79 -16.71
N ASP A 71 -4.83 8.10 -17.66
CA ASP A 71 -5.52 8.71 -18.80
C ASP A 71 -6.93 9.20 -18.42
N THR A 72 -7.60 8.55 -17.46
CA THR A 72 -8.95 8.89 -17.01
C THR A 72 -9.04 8.89 -15.49
N TRP A 73 -9.12 10.10 -14.92
CA TRP A 73 -9.16 10.31 -13.49
C TRP A 73 -9.77 11.66 -13.10
N ARG A 74 -10.22 11.77 -11.85
CA ARG A 74 -10.65 13.03 -11.22
C ARG A 74 -10.36 13.01 -9.73
N MET A 75 -10.16 14.19 -9.14
CA MET A 75 -10.02 14.35 -7.70
C MET A 75 -10.73 15.59 -7.17
N GLU A 76 -11.27 15.47 -5.96
CA GLU A 76 -11.83 16.56 -5.16
C GLU A 76 -11.17 16.55 -3.78
N ALA A 77 -10.52 17.64 -3.41
CA ALA A 77 -9.95 17.81 -2.08
C ALA A 77 -10.68 18.91 -1.30
N GLN A 78 -11.03 18.61 -0.04
CA GLN A 78 -11.44 19.62 0.93
C GLN A 78 -10.20 20.24 1.56
N VAL A 79 -9.96 21.53 1.34
CA VAL A 79 -8.76 22.23 1.81
C VAL A 79 -9.12 23.42 2.69
N ARG A 80 -8.30 23.71 3.70
CA ARG A 80 -8.45 24.91 4.52
C ARG A 80 -7.10 25.58 4.74
N PRO A 81 -6.68 26.46 3.81
CA PRO A 81 -5.43 27.21 3.95
C PRO A 81 -5.41 28.10 5.21
N PRO A 82 -4.23 28.53 5.67
CA PRO A 82 -4.12 29.52 6.74
C PRO A 82 -4.84 30.82 6.38
N GLY A 83 -5.59 31.38 7.33
CA GLY A 83 -6.42 32.57 7.11
C GLY A 83 -7.85 32.27 6.67
N GLU A 84 -8.12 31.07 6.16
CA GLU A 84 -9.47 30.66 5.76
C GLU A 84 -10.28 30.09 6.92
N ARG A 85 -11.52 30.56 7.04
CA ARG A 85 -12.46 30.11 8.08
C ARG A 85 -13.28 28.90 7.67
N GLN A 86 -13.54 28.74 6.37
CA GLN A 86 -14.34 27.65 5.81
C GLN A 86 -13.47 26.71 4.98
N PHE A 87 -13.97 25.49 4.75
CA PHE A 87 -13.34 24.57 3.81
C PHE A 87 -13.67 24.99 2.38
N LEU A 88 -12.64 25.01 1.55
CA LEU A 88 -12.74 25.19 0.10
C LEU A 88 -12.67 23.83 -0.58
N ARG A 89 -13.28 23.74 -1.77
CA ARG A 89 -13.12 22.58 -2.66
C ARG A 89 -12.06 22.86 -3.71
N TYR A 90 -11.14 21.92 -3.87
CA TYR A 90 -10.13 21.95 -4.91
C TYR A 90 -10.33 20.76 -5.84
N LEU A 91 -10.67 21.04 -7.09
CA LEU A 91 -11.01 20.06 -8.12
C LEU A 91 -9.90 20.01 -9.16
N LEU A 92 -9.58 18.82 -9.65
CA LEU A 92 -8.67 18.59 -10.76
C LEU A 92 -9.02 17.25 -11.41
N ASP A 93 -8.87 17.17 -12.72
CA ASP A 93 -9.16 15.98 -13.51
C ASP A 93 -8.17 15.85 -14.67
N ASP A 94 -8.39 14.83 -15.50
CA ASP A 94 -7.62 14.50 -16.69
C ASP A 94 -7.58 15.60 -17.77
N GLN A 95 -8.37 16.67 -17.65
CA GLN A 95 -8.33 17.81 -18.57
C GLN A 95 -7.28 18.87 -18.19
N THR A 96 -6.55 18.66 -17.09
CA THR A 96 -5.49 19.55 -16.65
C THR A 96 -4.31 19.62 -17.61
N THR A 97 -3.65 20.78 -17.70
CA THR A 97 -2.40 20.96 -18.46
C THR A 97 -1.16 20.54 -17.66
N LEU A 98 -1.33 19.98 -16.47
CA LEU A 98 -0.22 19.53 -15.63
C LEU A 98 0.31 18.19 -16.14
N HIS A 99 1.62 18.00 -16.03
CA HIS A 99 2.28 16.75 -16.41
C HIS A 99 2.96 16.11 -15.21
N SER A 100 2.90 14.78 -15.15
CA SER A 100 3.67 14.03 -14.18
C SER A 100 5.17 14.16 -14.46
N HIS A 101 5.96 14.30 -13.41
CA HIS A 101 7.40 14.05 -13.45
C HIS A 101 7.74 12.64 -12.95
N PHE A 102 6.75 11.87 -12.53
CA PHE A 102 6.93 10.46 -12.23
C PHE A 102 6.98 9.67 -13.52
N LYS A 103 7.66 8.53 -13.47
CA LYS A 103 7.60 7.53 -14.52
C LYS A 103 6.54 6.52 -14.11
N SER A 104 5.68 6.12 -15.04
CA SER A 104 4.85 4.93 -14.83
C SER A 104 5.75 3.75 -14.49
N SER A 105 5.37 3.05 -13.44
CA SER A 105 6.33 2.40 -12.59
C SER A 105 6.52 0.93 -12.96
N GLY A 106 7.74 0.58 -13.36
CA GLY A 106 8.26 -0.78 -13.30
C GLY A 106 8.99 -1.11 -11.99
N GLY A 107 8.87 -0.29 -10.93
CA GLY A 107 9.66 -0.41 -9.68
C GLY A 107 8.83 -0.35 -8.38
N PHE A 108 9.48 -0.65 -7.26
CA PHE A 108 8.91 -0.92 -5.93
C PHE A 108 8.52 0.31 -5.10
N ALA A 109 7.64 0.16 -4.11
CA ALA A 109 7.23 1.26 -3.21
C ALA A 109 8.24 1.52 -2.08
N SER A 110 9.18 0.62 -1.82
CA SER A 110 10.28 0.86 -0.90
C SER A 110 11.58 0.17 -1.33
N LEU A 111 12.72 0.70 -0.86
CA LEU A 111 14.03 0.04 -1.02
C LEU A 111 14.03 -1.36 -0.38
N LEU A 112 13.23 -1.56 0.67
CA LEU A 112 13.11 -2.85 1.32
C LEU A 112 12.43 -3.87 0.41
N GLU A 113 11.28 -3.52 -0.16
CA GLU A 113 10.58 -4.32 -1.16
C GLU A 113 11.46 -4.62 -2.38
N GLU A 114 12.15 -3.60 -2.90
CA GLU A 114 13.09 -3.74 -4.01
C GLU A 114 14.20 -4.72 -3.69
N SER A 115 14.84 -4.56 -2.53
CA SER A 115 15.95 -5.42 -2.11
C SER A 115 15.51 -6.87 -1.84
N PHE A 116 14.26 -7.06 -1.42
CA PHE A 116 13.67 -8.37 -1.18
C PHE A 116 13.42 -9.09 -2.51
N ALA A 117 12.75 -8.42 -3.44
CA ALA A 117 12.45 -8.97 -4.74
C ALA A 117 13.72 -9.22 -5.57
N ALA A 118 14.69 -8.29 -5.55
CA ALA A 118 15.96 -8.47 -6.23
C ALA A 118 16.74 -9.69 -5.68
N GLU A 119 16.69 -9.92 -4.37
CA GLU A 119 17.29 -11.12 -3.76
C GLU A 119 16.55 -12.40 -4.20
N PHE A 120 15.22 -12.38 -4.20
CA PHE A 120 14.40 -13.49 -4.69
C PHE A 120 14.74 -13.84 -6.15
N GLU A 121 14.82 -12.82 -7.01
CA GLU A 121 15.17 -12.96 -8.42
C GLU A 121 16.58 -13.55 -8.61
N ALA A 122 17.56 -13.05 -7.87
CA ALA A 122 18.94 -13.51 -7.94
C ALA A 122 19.11 -14.96 -7.46
N LYS A 123 18.40 -15.35 -6.39
CA LYS A 123 18.53 -16.67 -5.77
C LYS A 123 17.71 -17.74 -6.49
N TYR A 124 16.52 -17.40 -6.94
CA TYR A 124 15.58 -18.32 -7.61
C TYR A 124 15.44 -17.94 -9.08
N ASN A 125 16.47 -18.22 -9.87
CA ASN A 125 16.50 -17.94 -11.31
C ASN A 125 15.33 -18.63 -12.06
N ARG A 126 15.02 -18.18 -13.28
CA ARG A 126 13.87 -18.69 -14.06
C ARG A 126 13.87 -20.20 -14.30
N ALA A 127 15.03 -20.87 -14.30
CA ALA A 127 15.13 -22.29 -14.62
C ALA A 127 14.70 -23.20 -13.45
N ASN A 128 14.99 -22.81 -12.21
CA ASN A 128 14.65 -23.58 -11.01
C ASN A 128 13.55 -22.94 -10.15
N ARG A 129 12.87 -21.91 -10.68
CA ARG A 129 11.82 -21.20 -9.97
C ARG A 129 10.53 -22.01 -9.91
N VAL A 130 10.14 -22.37 -8.69
CA VAL A 130 8.88 -23.05 -8.39
C VAL A 130 7.74 -22.05 -8.08
N TRP A 131 8.09 -20.87 -7.53
CA TRP A 131 7.15 -19.81 -7.16
C TRP A 131 7.33 -18.59 -8.05
N GLU A 132 6.26 -18.11 -8.68
CA GLU A 132 6.23 -16.83 -9.38
C GLU A 132 5.85 -15.71 -8.42
N LEU A 133 6.75 -14.73 -8.29
CA LEU A 133 6.54 -13.51 -7.50
C LEU A 133 5.84 -12.46 -8.36
N ALA A 134 4.76 -11.90 -7.84
CA ALA A 134 4.07 -10.75 -8.41
C ALA A 134 3.87 -9.65 -7.36
N TYR A 135 3.74 -8.40 -7.84
CA TYR A 135 3.66 -7.20 -7.00
C TYR A 135 2.26 -6.62 -7.06
N GLU A 136 1.68 -6.33 -5.89
CA GLU A 136 0.39 -5.62 -5.77
C GLU A 136 -0.70 -6.16 -6.72
N ASP A 137 -0.67 -7.46 -7.01
CA ASP A 137 -1.54 -8.10 -8.01
C ASP A 137 -2.78 -8.74 -7.38
N GLU A 138 -2.78 -8.93 -6.06
CA GLU A 138 -3.92 -9.37 -5.27
C GLU A 138 -4.63 -8.18 -4.62
N ILE A 139 -5.96 -8.13 -4.78
CA ILE A 139 -6.83 -7.15 -4.10
C ILE A 139 -7.83 -7.93 -3.26
N ILE A 140 -7.76 -7.76 -1.95
CA ILE A 140 -8.64 -8.42 -0.98
C ILE A 140 -9.75 -7.43 -0.58
N PRO A 141 -11.02 -7.67 -0.96
CA PRO A 141 -12.13 -6.85 -0.52
C PRO A 141 -12.42 -7.04 0.97
N LEU A 142 -12.54 -5.93 1.71
CA LEU A 142 -12.81 -5.92 3.15
C LEU A 142 -14.12 -5.18 3.48
N GLY A 143 -15.09 -5.23 2.56
CA GLY A 143 -16.32 -4.45 2.65
C GLY A 143 -16.19 -3.10 1.95
N ASP A 144 -16.03 -2.02 2.72
CA ASP A 144 -15.94 -0.64 2.22
C ASP A 144 -14.50 -0.21 1.85
N THR A 145 -13.54 -1.12 2.05
CA THR A 145 -12.12 -0.90 1.76
C THR A 145 -11.50 -2.14 1.14
N VAL A 146 -10.25 -2.04 0.72
CA VAL A 146 -9.44 -3.18 0.28
C VAL A 146 -8.11 -3.23 1.03
N MET A 147 -7.58 -4.45 1.12
CA MET A 147 -6.18 -4.71 1.41
C MET A 147 -5.48 -5.17 0.13
N ILE A 148 -4.32 -4.59 -0.13
CA ILE A 148 -3.47 -4.96 -1.25
C ILE A 148 -2.15 -5.40 -0.64
N PRO A 149 -1.86 -6.72 -0.57
CA PRO A 149 -0.56 -7.20 -0.14
C PRO A 149 0.56 -6.67 -1.04
N ASP A 150 1.75 -6.46 -0.48
CA ASP A 150 2.92 -6.01 -1.26
C ASP A 150 3.32 -7.04 -2.33
N PHE A 151 3.27 -8.33 -1.99
CA PHE A 151 3.59 -9.40 -2.93
C PHE A 151 2.58 -10.55 -2.88
N SER A 152 2.48 -11.26 -4.00
CA SER A 152 1.93 -12.61 -4.05
C SER A 152 2.94 -13.59 -4.65
N PHE A 153 2.79 -14.85 -4.27
CA PHE A 153 3.58 -15.97 -4.74
C PHE A 153 2.64 -17.01 -5.31
N THR A 154 2.85 -17.42 -6.56
CA THR A 154 2.03 -18.43 -7.23
C THR A 154 2.88 -19.64 -7.63
N HIS A 155 2.52 -20.83 -7.17
CA HIS A 155 3.27 -22.04 -7.49
C HIS A 155 3.01 -22.50 -8.93
N ARG A 156 4.05 -22.57 -9.75
CA ARG A 156 3.95 -22.77 -11.21
C ARG A 156 3.25 -24.06 -11.64
N LYS A 157 3.32 -25.12 -10.83
CA LYS A 157 2.78 -26.45 -11.21
C LYS A 157 1.36 -26.72 -10.73
N ASN A 158 0.97 -26.16 -9.59
CA ASN A 158 -0.30 -26.52 -8.91
C ASN A 158 -1.16 -25.30 -8.59
N GLY A 159 -0.68 -24.09 -8.87
CA GLY A 159 -1.43 -22.86 -8.69
C GLY A 159 -1.61 -22.39 -7.26
N ARG A 160 -1.05 -23.08 -6.25
CA ARG A 160 -1.13 -22.67 -4.84
C ARG A 160 -0.61 -21.25 -4.68
N ARG A 161 -1.27 -20.43 -3.86
CA ARG A 161 -0.90 -19.02 -3.63
C ARG A 161 -0.64 -18.70 -2.18
N ALA A 162 0.33 -17.81 -1.95
CA ALA A 162 0.59 -17.16 -0.68
C ALA A 162 0.76 -15.65 -0.89
N LEU A 163 0.43 -14.88 0.13
CA LEU A 163 0.47 -13.43 0.12
C LEU A 163 1.50 -12.95 1.15
N LEU A 164 2.12 -11.79 0.89
CA LEU A 164 3.16 -11.24 1.74
C LEU A 164 2.98 -9.74 1.89
N GLU A 165 2.91 -9.27 3.13
CA GLU A 165 2.84 -7.86 3.47
C GLU A 165 4.06 -7.47 4.30
N ILE A 166 4.78 -6.43 3.86
CA ILE A 166 5.92 -5.88 4.58
C ILE A 166 5.45 -4.74 5.50
N VAL A 167 5.87 -4.87 6.76
CA VAL A 167 5.47 -3.99 7.85
C VAL A 167 6.72 -3.30 8.40
N GLY A 168 7.05 -2.15 7.82
CA GLY A 168 8.19 -1.32 8.21
C GLY A 168 7.87 -0.30 9.31
N PHE A 169 8.74 0.71 9.43
CA PHE A 169 8.54 1.83 10.36
C PHE A 169 7.45 2.78 9.87
N TRP A 170 6.33 2.79 10.57
CA TRP A 170 5.21 3.67 10.30
C TRP A 170 4.69 4.33 11.57
N HIS A 171 3.95 5.42 11.41
CA HIS A 171 3.27 6.06 12.52
C HIS A 171 2.29 5.07 13.20
N PRO A 172 2.20 4.99 14.54
CA PRO A 172 1.39 3.97 15.23
C PRO A 172 -0.07 3.89 14.74
N ASN A 173 -0.71 5.03 14.46
CA ASN A 173 -2.07 5.06 13.92
C ASN A 173 -2.19 4.40 12.54
N TYR A 174 -1.19 4.56 11.67
CA TYR A 174 -1.15 3.89 10.37
C TYR A 174 -1.03 2.37 10.56
N LEU A 175 -0.15 1.96 11.48
CA LEU A 175 0.10 0.56 11.75
C LEU A 175 -1.13 -0.15 12.35
N ARG A 176 -1.84 0.50 13.28
CA ARG A 176 -3.13 0.00 13.80
C ARG A 176 -4.16 -0.24 12.71
N ARG A 177 -4.31 0.71 11.77
CA ARG A 177 -5.23 0.56 10.63
C ARG A 177 -4.79 -0.54 9.68
N LYS A 178 -3.49 -0.68 9.40
CA LYS A 178 -2.96 -1.80 8.63
C LYS A 178 -3.31 -3.13 9.30
N LEU A 179 -3.12 -3.25 10.61
CA LEU A 179 -3.49 -4.44 11.37
C LEU A 179 -5.00 -4.73 11.38
N GLN A 180 -5.86 -3.70 11.43
CA GLN A 180 -7.30 -3.89 11.25
C GLN A 180 -7.63 -4.50 9.89
N LYS A 181 -6.96 -4.06 8.82
CA LYS A 181 -7.13 -4.65 7.48
C LYS A 181 -6.64 -6.10 7.43
N VAL A 182 -5.50 -6.40 8.05
CA VAL A 182 -4.99 -7.78 8.16
C VAL A 182 -6.00 -8.68 8.88
N GLN A 183 -6.52 -8.21 10.01
CA GLN A 183 -7.49 -8.96 10.81
C GLN A 183 -8.80 -9.18 10.05
N GLN A 184 -9.29 -8.17 9.33
CA GLN A 184 -10.48 -8.29 8.50
C GLN A 184 -10.28 -9.20 7.28
N ALA A 185 -9.06 -9.24 6.73
CA ALA A 185 -8.74 -10.13 5.62
C ALA A 185 -8.87 -11.60 6.04
N ASP A 186 -8.54 -11.93 7.30
CA ASP A 186 -8.66 -13.26 7.89
C ASP A 186 -8.06 -14.36 7.00
N ARG A 187 -6.90 -14.06 6.41
CA ARG A 187 -6.20 -14.91 5.45
C ARG A 187 -5.09 -15.70 6.14
N SER A 188 -5.20 -17.02 6.18
CA SER A 188 -4.14 -17.90 6.69
C SER A 188 -2.93 -17.98 5.76
N ASP A 189 -3.13 -17.69 4.47
CA ASP A 189 -2.09 -17.65 3.43
C ASP A 189 -1.38 -16.28 3.35
N LEU A 190 -1.71 -15.32 4.22
CA LEU A 190 -1.05 -14.02 4.33
C LEU A 190 0.06 -14.05 5.38
N ILE A 191 1.29 -13.77 4.94
CA ILE A 191 2.47 -13.67 5.79
C ILE A 191 2.77 -12.19 6.07
N LEU A 192 2.99 -11.85 7.34
CA LEU A 192 3.49 -10.53 7.73
C LEU A 192 5.01 -10.56 7.95
N LEU A 193 5.75 -9.74 7.21
CA LEU A 193 7.17 -9.48 7.49
C LEU A 193 7.29 -8.20 8.31
N VAL A 194 7.57 -8.32 9.61
CA VAL A 194 7.53 -7.22 10.56
C VAL A 194 8.94 -6.76 10.93
N TYR A 195 9.24 -5.49 10.69
CA TYR A 195 10.46 -4.89 11.20
C TYR A 195 10.40 -4.79 12.73
N GLU A 196 11.41 -5.28 13.46
CA GLU A 196 11.37 -5.34 14.94
C GLU A 196 11.16 -3.96 15.59
N SER A 197 11.56 -2.87 14.93
CA SER A 197 11.34 -1.51 15.46
C SER A 197 9.98 -0.92 15.08
N ALA A 198 9.07 -1.73 14.52
CA ALA A 198 7.71 -1.32 14.25
C ALA A 198 7.01 -0.96 15.58
N ASN A 199 6.62 0.31 15.71
CA ASN A 199 6.29 0.93 17.00
C ASN A 199 4.87 0.58 17.49
N LEU A 200 4.65 -0.70 17.82
CA LEU A 200 3.42 -1.23 18.42
C LEU A 200 3.73 -2.11 19.64
N ALA A 201 2.67 -2.43 20.39
CA ALA A 201 2.77 -3.35 21.51
C ALA A 201 3.19 -4.75 21.03
N GLU A 202 3.96 -5.43 21.87
CA GLU A 202 4.34 -6.83 21.67
C GLU A 202 3.09 -7.71 21.49
N GLY A 203 3.12 -8.65 20.55
CA GLY A 203 2.01 -9.55 20.25
C GLY A 203 0.88 -8.94 19.39
N ALA A 204 0.93 -7.65 19.05
CA ALA A 204 -0.13 -7.00 18.28
C ALA A 204 -0.27 -7.57 16.85
N PHE A 205 0.83 -7.98 16.23
CA PHE A 205 0.83 -8.51 14.86
C PHE A 205 0.25 -9.93 14.83
N GLU A 206 0.66 -10.76 15.79
CA GLU A 206 0.21 -12.13 15.97
C GLU A 206 -1.28 -12.17 16.32
N ALA A 207 -1.75 -11.25 17.16
CA ALA A 207 -3.17 -11.15 17.49
C ALA A 207 -4.06 -10.71 16.32
N ALA A 208 -3.49 -9.95 15.37
CA ALA A 208 -4.21 -9.47 14.19
C ALA A 208 -4.14 -10.43 12.99
N SER A 209 -3.11 -11.27 12.92
CA SER A 209 -2.84 -12.14 11.77
C SER A 209 -3.46 -13.52 11.94
N ALA A 210 -4.25 -13.94 10.94
CA ALA A 210 -4.67 -15.35 10.82
C ALA A 210 -3.55 -16.24 10.22
N GLY A 211 -2.51 -15.64 9.63
CA GLY A 211 -1.35 -16.31 9.04
C GLY A 211 -0.05 -16.06 9.79
N THR A 212 1.07 -16.46 9.17
CA THR A 212 2.40 -16.42 9.79
C THR A 212 2.94 -15.00 9.95
N VAL A 213 3.52 -14.69 11.11
CA VAL A 213 4.27 -13.45 11.36
C VAL A 213 5.76 -13.78 11.48
N ILE A 214 6.60 -13.07 10.71
CA ILE A 214 8.06 -13.21 10.73
C ILE A 214 8.67 -11.85 11.04
N THR A 215 9.48 -11.77 12.10
CA THR A 215 10.17 -10.54 12.48
C THR A 215 11.59 -10.45 11.90
N PHE A 216 12.08 -9.23 11.65
CA PHE A 216 13.45 -9.01 11.18
C PHE A 216 14.05 -7.67 11.66
N LYS A 217 15.38 -7.65 11.86
CA LYS A 217 16.14 -6.48 12.37
C LYS A 217 16.66 -5.52 11.32
N SER A 218 16.93 -6.01 10.11
CA SER A 218 17.53 -5.22 9.03
C SER A 218 16.97 -5.64 7.68
N LYS A 219 17.04 -6.94 7.39
CA LYS A 219 16.49 -7.55 6.19
C LYS A 219 15.77 -8.86 6.51
N PRO A 220 14.63 -9.17 5.86
CA PRO A 220 14.00 -10.47 5.97
C PRO A 220 14.91 -11.58 5.49
N VAL A 221 14.92 -12.71 6.22
CA VAL A 221 15.68 -13.91 5.80
C VAL A 221 14.85 -14.66 4.78
N LEU A 222 15.24 -14.57 3.50
CA LEU A 222 14.45 -15.12 2.40
C LEU A 222 14.16 -16.62 2.53
N LYS A 223 15.08 -17.40 3.13
CA LYS A 223 14.87 -18.84 3.38
C LYS A 223 13.65 -19.09 4.27
N ASP A 224 13.47 -18.27 5.30
CA ASP A 224 12.39 -18.43 6.28
C ASP A 224 11.06 -18.01 5.66
N VAL A 225 11.08 -16.97 4.82
CA VAL A 225 9.90 -16.53 4.05
C VAL A 225 9.44 -17.63 3.09
N ILE A 226 10.37 -18.26 2.35
CA ILE A 226 10.02 -19.35 1.43
C ILE A 226 9.49 -20.57 2.18
N ALA A 227 10.07 -20.91 3.34
CA ALA A 227 9.55 -21.99 4.18
C ALA A 227 8.11 -21.70 4.65
N ALA A 228 7.81 -20.46 5.04
CA ALA A 228 6.46 -20.05 5.39
C ALA A 228 5.49 -20.13 4.20
N ILE A 229 5.90 -19.68 3.01
CA ILE A 229 5.12 -19.77 1.77
C ILE A 229 4.74 -21.24 1.47
N GLU A 230 5.70 -22.16 1.54
CA GLU A 230 5.45 -23.58 1.27
C GLU A 230 4.41 -24.17 2.24
N GLN A 231 4.40 -23.71 3.49
CA GLN A 231 3.48 -24.17 4.53
C GLN A 231 2.08 -23.57 4.38
N CYS A 232 1.97 -22.27 4.15
CA CYS A 232 0.69 -21.57 4.20
C CYS A 232 -0.05 -21.49 2.86
N ALA A 233 0.64 -21.69 1.73
CA ALA A 233 0.03 -21.48 0.43
C ALA A 233 -1.18 -22.40 0.21
N ALA A 234 -2.30 -21.82 -0.23
CA ALA A 234 -3.55 -22.52 -0.48
C ALA A 234 -3.81 -22.74 -1.96
#